data_AF-A0A2V8LRD2-F1
#
_entry.id   AF-A0A2V8LRD2-F1
#
_cell.length_a   1.000
_cell.length_b   1.000
_cell.length_c   1.000
_cell.angle_alpha   90.00
_cell.angle_beta   90.00
_cell.angle_gamma   90.00
#
_symmetry.space_group_name_H-M   'P 1'
#
loop_
_entity.id
_entity.type
_entity.pdbx_description
1 polymer ?
#
loop_
_entity_poly.entity_id
_entity_poly.type
_entity_poly.pdbx_seq_one_letter_code
_entity_poly.pdbx_strand_id
1 'polypeptide(L)'
;MDTTNFTNLTAFQGSGEKLHLVERFMRAADDTMIYEFTVEDPTTWAKPWTAEIPWTKTKGPVYEWACHEGNTMISTILRGARVAEAEAAQKKGK
;
A
#
# COMPACT_ATOMS: atom_id res chain seq x y z
N MET A 1 -18.36 -4.26 -5.05
CA MET A 1 -18.37 -2.81 -4.83
C MET A 1 -18.12 -2.15 -6.17
N ASP A 2 -18.67 -0.97 -6.38
CA ASP A 2 -18.54 -0.19 -7.61
C ASP A 2 -18.19 1.24 -7.20
N THR A 3 -17.00 1.69 -7.57
CA THR A 3 -16.40 2.92 -7.07
C THR A 3 -16.09 3.84 -8.24
N THR A 4 -16.60 5.07 -8.18
CA THR A 4 -16.43 6.13 -9.18
C THR A 4 -16.12 7.47 -8.48
N ASN A 5 -16.03 8.57 -9.25
CA ASN A 5 -15.75 9.92 -8.75
C ASN A 5 -14.37 10.05 -8.10
N PHE A 6 -13.36 9.42 -8.69
CA PHE A 6 -11.97 9.64 -8.30
C PHE A 6 -11.54 11.07 -8.62
N THR A 7 -10.50 11.52 -7.93
CA THR A 7 -9.87 12.83 -8.17
C THR A 7 -8.40 12.62 -8.46
N ASN A 8 -7.73 13.66 -8.95
CA ASN A 8 -6.28 13.62 -9.16
C ASN A 8 -5.47 13.51 -7.85
N LEU A 9 -6.12 13.60 -6.68
CA LEU A 9 -5.48 13.40 -5.36
C LEU A 9 -5.42 11.92 -4.94
N THR A 10 -6.19 11.05 -5.58
CA THR A 10 -6.29 9.61 -5.28
C THR A 10 -5.88 8.75 -6.47
N ALA A 11 -5.06 9.31 -7.37
CA ALA A 11 -4.57 8.65 -8.58
C ALA A 11 -3.82 7.35 -8.24
N PHE A 12 -4.28 6.24 -8.80
CA PHE A 12 -3.62 4.95 -8.72
C PHE A 12 -2.79 4.72 -9.98
N GLN A 13 -1.47 4.59 -9.84
CA GLN A 13 -0.54 4.29 -10.95
C GLN A 13 -0.74 5.17 -12.20
N GLY A 14 -1.03 6.46 -12.01
CA GLY A 14 -1.24 7.40 -13.12
C GLY A 14 -2.67 7.42 -13.67
N SER A 15 -3.64 6.78 -12.99
CA SER A 15 -5.06 6.98 -13.26
C SER A 15 -5.50 8.42 -12.96
N GLY A 16 -6.66 8.80 -13.45
CA GLY A 16 -7.27 10.11 -13.18
C GLY A 16 -8.72 10.03 -12.74
N GLU A 17 -9.44 11.14 -12.92
CA GLU A 17 -10.87 11.26 -12.62
C GLU A 17 -11.76 10.26 -13.37
N LYS A 18 -11.25 9.67 -14.46
CA LYS A 18 -11.95 8.67 -15.26
C LYS A 18 -11.78 7.24 -14.76
N LEU A 19 -11.08 7.04 -13.66
CA LEU A 19 -10.99 5.74 -13.02
C LEU A 19 -12.38 5.25 -12.59
N HIS A 20 -12.72 4.04 -12.98
CA HIS A 20 -13.82 3.26 -12.45
C HIS A 20 -13.25 1.94 -11.94
N LEU A 21 -13.54 1.63 -10.68
CA LEU A 21 -13.04 0.43 -10.02
C LEU A 21 -14.22 -0.46 -9.63
N VAL A 22 -14.20 -1.69 -10.12
CA VAL A 22 -15.20 -2.71 -9.77
C VAL A 22 -14.52 -3.79 -8.96
N GLU A 23 -14.96 -3.97 -7.72
CA GLU A 23 -14.36 -4.90 -6.76
C GLU A 23 -15.33 -6.03 -6.41
N ARG A 24 -14.82 -7.26 -6.31
CA ARG A 24 -15.58 -8.46 -5.92
C ARG A 24 -14.83 -9.19 -4.81
N PHE A 25 -15.56 -9.49 -3.74
CA PHE A 25 -15.06 -10.26 -2.61
C PHE A 25 -15.83 -11.56 -2.53
N MET A 26 -15.12 -12.68 -2.62
CA MET A 26 -15.72 -14.01 -2.59
C MET A 26 -15.02 -14.87 -1.55
N ARG A 27 -15.79 -15.48 -0.64
CA ARG A 27 -15.25 -16.49 0.27
C ARG A 27 -15.13 -17.82 -0.47
N ALA A 28 -13.93 -18.16 -0.95
CA ALA A 28 -13.70 -19.38 -1.72
C ALA A 28 -13.50 -20.62 -0.84
N ALA A 29 -13.04 -20.45 0.40
CA ALA A 29 -12.87 -21.52 1.38
C ALA A 29 -12.98 -20.99 2.82
N ASP A 30 -12.78 -21.88 3.80
CA ASP A 30 -12.89 -21.52 5.22
C ASP A 30 -11.81 -20.59 5.74
N ASP A 31 -10.67 -20.58 5.09
CA ASP A 31 -9.50 -19.78 5.41
C ASP A 31 -9.09 -18.84 4.27
N THR A 32 -9.84 -18.82 3.16
CA THR A 32 -9.44 -18.11 1.94
C THR A 32 -10.58 -17.26 1.40
N MET A 33 -10.29 -15.98 1.18
CA MET A 33 -11.13 -15.04 0.45
C MET A 33 -10.40 -14.64 -0.84
N ILE A 34 -11.12 -14.61 -1.94
CA ILE A 34 -10.64 -14.10 -3.21
C ILE A 34 -11.13 -12.66 -3.35
N TYR A 35 -10.19 -11.73 -3.45
CA TYR A 35 -10.45 -10.34 -3.80
C TYR A 35 -10.07 -10.14 -5.27
N GLU A 36 -11.07 -9.91 -6.12
CA GLU A 36 -10.90 -9.57 -7.52
C GLU A 36 -11.24 -8.11 -7.73
N PHE A 37 -10.46 -7.39 -8.54
CA PHE A 37 -10.82 -6.04 -8.96
C PHE A 37 -10.51 -5.81 -10.43
N THR A 38 -11.38 -5.06 -11.08
CA THR A 38 -11.22 -4.58 -12.46
C THR A 38 -11.02 -3.09 -12.44
N VAL A 39 -9.96 -2.64 -13.14
CA VAL A 39 -9.60 -1.24 -13.31
C VAL A 39 -9.97 -0.80 -14.72
N GLU A 40 -10.79 0.25 -14.80
CA GLU A 40 -11.19 0.88 -16.05
C GLU A 40 -10.77 2.35 -16.03
N ASP A 41 -9.76 2.72 -16.84
CA ASP A 41 -9.42 4.11 -17.12
C ASP A 41 -8.85 4.20 -18.55
N PRO A 42 -9.64 4.61 -19.55
CA PRO A 42 -9.19 4.68 -20.94
C PRO A 42 -8.19 5.82 -21.20
N THR A 43 -7.97 6.73 -20.23
CA THR A 43 -6.94 7.77 -20.36
C THR A 43 -5.57 7.30 -19.93
N THR A 44 -5.49 6.23 -19.14
CA THR A 44 -4.24 5.67 -18.63
C THR A 44 -3.90 4.33 -19.26
N TRP A 45 -4.88 3.44 -19.44
CA TRP A 45 -4.66 2.10 -20.00
C TRP A 45 -5.43 1.89 -21.31
N ALA A 46 -4.83 1.14 -22.23
CA ALA A 46 -5.43 0.85 -23.53
C ALA A 46 -6.68 -0.04 -23.45
N LYS A 47 -6.84 -0.79 -22.36
CA LYS A 47 -8.00 -1.65 -22.10
C LYS A 47 -8.17 -1.86 -20.59
N PRO A 48 -9.40 -2.15 -20.13
CA PRO A 48 -9.64 -2.66 -18.79
C PRO A 48 -8.76 -3.87 -18.48
N TRP A 49 -8.36 -3.99 -17.23
CA TRP A 49 -7.64 -5.16 -16.74
C TRP A 49 -8.14 -5.56 -15.36
N THR A 50 -8.00 -6.85 -15.07
CA THR A 50 -8.48 -7.47 -13.84
C THR A 50 -7.33 -8.15 -13.14
N ALA A 51 -7.29 -8.04 -11.82
CA ALA A 51 -6.36 -8.76 -10.97
C ALA A 51 -7.11 -9.47 -9.85
N GLU A 52 -6.53 -10.59 -9.40
CA GLU A 52 -7.04 -11.40 -8.30
C GLU A 52 -5.97 -11.48 -7.21
N ILE A 53 -6.39 -11.27 -5.97
CA ILE A 53 -5.55 -11.36 -4.78
C ILE A 53 -6.22 -12.35 -3.80
N PRO A 54 -5.62 -13.54 -3.58
CA PRO A 54 -6.06 -14.43 -2.53
C PRO A 54 -5.63 -13.90 -1.16
N TRP A 55 -6.60 -13.73 -0.27
CA TRP A 55 -6.40 -13.37 1.12
C TRP A 55 -6.57 -14.58 2.02
N THR A 56 -5.49 -14.93 2.73
CA THR A 56 -5.52 -15.97 3.75
C THR A 56 -5.94 -15.40 5.10
N LYS A 57 -6.78 -16.13 5.82
CA LYS A 57 -7.24 -15.79 7.16
C LYS A 57 -6.05 -15.66 8.12
N THR A 58 -5.93 -14.50 8.76
CA THR A 58 -4.94 -14.26 9.82
C THR A 58 -5.56 -14.36 11.21
N LYS A 59 -4.73 -14.59 12.23
CA LYS A 59 -5.14 -14.57 13.63
C LYS A 59 -4.82 -13.19 14.22
N GLY A 60 -5.75 -12.64 15.00
CA GLY A 60 -5.60 -11.33 15.64
C GLY A 60 -6.46 -10.24 15.00
N PRO A 61 -6.42 -9.02 15.56
CA PRO A 61 -7.18 -7.89 15.04
C PRO A 61 -6.66 -7.41 13.68
N VAL A 62 -7.55 -6.83 12.87
CA VAL A 62 -7.19 -6.13 11.63
C VAL A 62 -6.84 -4.69 12.00
N TYR A 63 -5.64 -4.25 11.62
CA TYR A 63 -5.19 -2.87 11.82
C TYR A 63 -5.30 -2.08 10.52
N GLU A 64 -5.72 -0.82 10.61
CA GLU A 64 -5.71 0.09 9.46
C GLU A 64 -4.26 0.42 9.07
N TRP A 65 -3.91 0.23 7.80
CA TRP A 65 -2.57 0.52 7.27
C TRP A 65 -2.15 1.98 7.44
N ALA A 66 -3.11 2.93 7.40
CA ALA A 66 -2.86 4.35 7.59
C ALA A 66 -2.55 4.74 9.05
N CYS A 67 -3.02 3.95 10.03
CA CYS A 67 -2.72 4.15 11.44
C CYS A 67 -1.38 3.51 11.80
N HIS A 68 -0.32 4.03 11.21
CA HIS A 68 1.06 3.77 11.62
C HIS A 68 1.42 4.68 12.82
N GLU A 69 0.55 4.71 13.84
CA GLU A 69 0.82 5.41 15.09
C GLU A 69 2.10 4.80 15.71
N GLY A 70 3.16 5.60 15.82
CA GLY A 70 4.48 5.13 16.23
C GLY A 70 5.42 4.70 15.09
N ASN A 71 5.13 5.01 13.82
CA ASN A 71 6.09 4.83 12.72
C ASN A 71 7.28 5.80 12.85
N THR A 72 8.22 5.39 13.68
CA THR A 72 9.47 6.07 14.01
C THR A 72 10.62 5.61 13.12
N MET A 73 10.33 5.00 11.96
CA MET A 73 11.36 4.43 11.10
C MET A 73 12.36 5.48 10.64
N ILE A 74 11.91 6.64 10.14
CA ILE A 74 12.78 7.74 9.73
C ILE A 74 13.61 8.28 10.90
N SER A 75 13.01 8.53 12.07
CA SER A 75 13.74 9.08 13.21
C SER A 75 14.77 8.08 13.75
N THR A 76 14.44 6.79 13.76
CA THR A 76 15.34 5.70 14.15
C THR A 76 16.51 5.56 13.17
N ILE A 77 16.26 5.61 11.87
CA ILE A 77 17.31 5.56 10.83
C ILE A 77 18.27 6.74 10.97
N LEU A 78 17.74 7.96 11.09
CA LEU A 78 18.56 9.16 11.23
C LEU A 78 19.40 9.14 12.51
N ARG A 79 18.82 8.64 13.61
CA ARG A 79 19.55 8.47 14.88
C ARG A 79 20.67 7.44 14.74
N GLY A 80 20.44 6.31 14.09
CA GLY A 80 21.48 5.32 13.78
C GLY A 80 22.64 5.92 12.99
N ALA A 81 22.34 6.77 12.00
CA ALA A 81 23.37 7.47 11.23
C ALA A 81 24.21 8.43 12.10
N ARG A 82 23.60 9.18 13.03
CA ARG A 82 24.36 10.06 13.95
C ARG A 82 25.27 9.28 14.90
N VAL A 83 24.83 8.12 15.37
CA VAL A 83 25.67 7.23 16.19
C VAL A 83 26.89 6.77 15.39
N ALA A 84 26.68 6.33 14.14
CA ALA A 84 27.78 5.90 13.26
C ALA A 84 28.77 7.05 12.95
N GLU A 85 28.28 8.27 12.71
CA GLU A 85 29.13 9.45 12.53
C GLU A 85 29.99 9.75 13.77
N ALA A 86 29.39 9.68 14.97
CA ALA A 86 30.10 9.93 16.22
C ALA A 86 31.19 8.87 16.49
N GLU A 87 30.90 7.60 16.25
CA GLU A 87 31.88 6.51 16.35
C GLU A 87 33.05 6.70 15.37
N ALA A 88 32.75 7.11 14.12
CA ALA A 88 33.78 7.39 13.12
C ALA A 88 34.65 8.60 13.51
N ALA A 89 34.06 9.64 14.09
CA ALA A 89 34.80 10.81 14.57
C ALA A 89 35.75 10.46 15.73
N GLN A 90 35.30 9.63 16.68
CA GLN A 90 36.14 9.16 17.79
C GLN A 90 37.32 8.31 17.30
N LYS A 91 37.14 7.49 16.26
CA LYS A 91 38.23 6.71 15.65
C LYS A 91 39.25 7.57 14.91
N LYS A 92 38.86 8.73 14.36
CA LYS A 92 39.78 9.66 13.68
C LYS A 92 40.59 10.55 14.62
N GLY A 93 40.12 10.76 15.85
CA GLY A 93 40.80 11.58 16.87
C GLY A 93 41.79 10.81 17.75
N LYS A 94 41.99 9.52 17.49
CA LYS A 94 42.93 8.62 18.17
C LYS A 94 44.05 8.24 17.23
#